data_AF-A0ABC8URW9-F1
#
_entry.id   AF-A0ABC8URW9-F1
#
_cell.length_a   1.000
_cell.length_b   1.000
_cell.length_c   1.000
_cell.angle_alpha   90.00
_cell.angle_beta   90.00
_cell.angle_gamma   90.00
#
_symmetry.space_group_name_H-M   'P 1'
#
loop_
_entity.id
_entity.type
_entity.pdbx_description
1 polymer ?
#
loop_
_entity_poly.entity_id
_entity_poly.type
_entity_poly.pdbx_seq_one_letter_code
_entity_poly.pdbx_strand_id
1 'polypeptide(L)'
;MVGSIEVVSHISYVNGVVQNHNGLEEKLDELRRILRKADGDLLRIVGVGAGAWGSVFAALLQDSYGQFRDKIQIRIWRRPGRAVDRATAEHLFEVINSREDVLRRLIRRCAYLKYVGARLGDRTLYADEILKDGFCLNMINTPLCPLKVVTNLQEAVWDADIVVNGLPSTETHEVFAEISKYWKERITVPIIISLAKGIEAELEPAPHIITPTQMINRATGVPIENILYLGGPNIASEIYNKEYANARICGAEKWRIPLAKFLRQPHFIVWDNSDLVTHEVMGGLKNVYAIGAGMVAALTNESATSKSVYFAHCTSEMIFITHLLTEEPEKLAGPLLADTYVTLLKGRNAWYGQMIAKGELSLDMGDNISGKGMIQGVSAVGAFYELLSQSSLSILHPEESKPVAPAELCPILKTLYKILIAREQQSRAILLALRDENLNDPRDRIEIAQSHAFYRPSLLGQP
;
A
#
# COMPACT_ATOMS: atom_id res chain seq x y z
N MET A 1 -35.10 -51.95 -26.72
CA MET A 1 -33.80 -51.67 -27.35
C MET A 1 -33.36 -50.28 -26.97
N VAL A 2 -32.25 -50.24 -26.22
CA VAL A 2 -31.29 -49.15 -26.01
C VAL A 2 -31.84 -47.78 -25.57
N GLY A 3 -31.76 -47.57 -24.25
CA GLY A 3 -31.78 -46.26 -23.60
C GLY A 3 -30.38 -45.63 -23.53
N SER A 4 -30.41 -44.31 -23.38
CA SER A 4 -29.32 -43.35 -23.43
C SER A 4 -28.23 -43.57 -22.36
N ILE A 5 -26.97 -43.38 -22.75
CA ILE A 5 -25.80 -43.42 -21.85
C ILE A 5 -25.50 -41.99 -21.39
N GLU A 6 -25.68 -41.71 -20.10
CA GLU A 6 -25.11 -40.56 -19.41
C GLU A 6 -23.60 -40.76 -19.23
N VAL A 7 -22.80 -39.81 -19.70
CA VAL A 7 -21.36 -39.77 -19.42
C VAL A 7 -21.16 -39.08 -18.08
N VAL A 8 -20.97 -39.89 -17.04
CA VAL A 8 -20.57 -39.44 -15.70
C VAL A 8 -19.08 -39.08 -15.74
N SER A 9 -18.76 -37.81 -15.50
CA SER A 9 -17.38 -37.33 -15.30
C SER A 9 -16.85 -37.84 -13.96
N HIS A 10 -16.00 -38.87 -13.97
CA HIS A 10 -15.27 -39.32 -12.80
C HIS A 10 -14.19 -38.30 -12.40
N ILE A 11 -14.40 -37.63 -11.26
CA ILE A 11 -13.36 -36.86 -10.57
C ILE A 11 -12.57 -37.83 -9.69
N SER A 12 -11.37 -38.21 -10.14
CA SER A 12 -10.41 -38.97 -9.37
C SER A 12 -9.56 -38.00 -8.54
N TYR A 13 -9.75 -38.00 -7.22
CA TYR A 13 -8.89 -37.24 -6.30
C TYR A 13 -7.53 -37.94 -6.16
N VAL A 14 -6.50 -37.36 -6.77
CA VAL A 14 -5.09 -37.70 -6.52
C VAL A 14 -4.34 -36.41 -6.22
N ASN A 15 -3.54 -36.42 -5.16
CA ASN A 15 -2.77 -35.31 -4.59
C ASN A 15 -1.90 -34.55 -5.61
N GLY A 16 -2.50 -33.57 -6.28
CA GLY A 16 -1.85 -32.56 -7.09
C GLY A 16 -2.81 -31.40 -7.27
N VAL A 17 -2.35 -30.18 -6.97
CA VAL A 17 -3.13 -28.96 -7.20
C VAL A 17 -3.33 -28.83 -8.70
N VAL A 18 -4.47 -29.31 -9.22
CA VAL A 18 -4.96 -28.94 -10.55
C VAL A 18 -5.41 -27.49 -10.42
N GLN A 19 -4.49 -26.55 -10.65
CA GLN A 19 -4.89 -25.18 -10.89
C GLN A 19 -5.81 -25.21 -12.12
N ASN A 20 -6.93 -24.49 -12.06
CA ASN A 20 -7.88 -24.39 -13.16
C ASN A 20 -7.25 -23.54 -14.28
N HIS A 21 -6.28 -24.12 -15.01
CA HIS A 21 -5.40 -23.43 -15.95
C HIS A 21 -6.18 -22.70 -17.05
N ASN A 22 -7.27 -23.31 -17.54
CA ASN A 22 -8.14 -22.72 -18.55
C ASN A 22 -8.70 -21.37 -18.08
N GLY A 23 -9.11 -21.24 -16.82
CA GLY A 23 -9.68 -19.99 -16.30
C GLY A 23 -8.66 -18.87 -16.09
N LEU A 24 -7.38 -19.18 -15.88
CA LEU A 24 -6.33 -18.15 -15.79
C LEU A 24 -5.92 -17.65 -17.18
N GLU A 25 -5.80 -18.56 -18.14
CA GLU A 25 -5.48 -18.20 -19.52
C GLU A 25 -6.59 -17.34 -20.15
N GLU A 26 -7.87 -17.69 -19.93
CA GLU A 26 -9.02 -16.89 -20.37
C GLU A 26 -9.00 -15.47 -19.80
N LYS A 27 -8.69 -15.30 -18.51
CA LYS A 27 -8.55 -13.97 -17.89
C LYS A 27 -7.42 -13.15 -18.53
N LEU A 28 -6.30 -13.80 -18.83
CA LEU A 28 -5.17 -13.16 -19.48
C LEU A 28 -5.52 -12.73 -20.91
N ASP A 29 -6.17 -13.59 -21.68
CA ASP A 29 -6.59 -13.30 -23.04
C ASP A 29 -7.70 -12.23 -23.09
N GLU A 30 -8.63 -12.22 -22.12
CA GLU A 30 -9.61 -11.13 -21.96
C GLU A 30 -8.90 -9.79 -21.76
N LEU A 31 -7.93 -9.70 -20.86
CA LEU A 31 -7.17 -8.48 -20.61
C LEU A 31 -6.32 -8.05 -21.81
N ARG A 32 -5.67 -8.98 -22.50
CA ARG A 32 -4.91 -8.72 -23.73
C ARG A 32 -5.80 -8.13 -24.82
N ARG A 33 -7.01 -8.68 -25.01
CA ARG A 33 -7.99 -8.17 -25.97
C ARG A 33 -8.46 -6.75 -25.60
N ILE A 34 -8.71 -6.49 -24.33
CA ILE A 34 -9.08 -5.14 -23.84
C ILE A 34 -7.97 -4.12 -24.12
N LEU A 35 -6.72 -4.53 -23.99
CA LEU A 35 -5.52 -3.75 -24.34
C LEU A 35 -5.20 -3.75 -25.85
N ARG A 36 -6.05 -4.35 -26.69
CA ARG A 36 -5.88 -4.44 -28.15
C ARG A 36 -4.55 -5.06 -28.58
N LYS A 37 -4.05 -6.03 -27.80
CA LYS A 37 -2.83 -6.78 -28.13
C LYS A 37 -3.12 -7.75 -29.28
N ALA A 38 -2.25 -7.80 -30.28
CA ALA A 38 -2.33 -8.77 -31.35
C ALA A 38 -1.91 -10.17 -30.87
N ASP A 39 -2.25 -11.21 -31.64
CA ASP A 39 -1.74 -12.55 -31.40
C ASP A 39 -0.21 -12.56 -31.50
N GLY A 40 0.46 -13.16 -30.51
CA GLY A 40 1.92 -13.11 -30.36
C GLY A 40 2.47 -11.88 -29.62
N ASP A 41 1.67 -10.82 -29.40
CA ASP A 41 2.11 -9.69 -28.57
C ASP A 41 1.99 -9.99 -27.07
N LEU A 42 3.10 -9.76 -26.36
CA LEU A 42 3.17 -9.90 -24.91
C LEU A 42 2.45 -8.75 -24.22
N LEU A 43 1.63 -9.10 -23.21
CA LEU A 43 1.24 -8.19 -22.14
C LEU A 43 2.46 -7.92 -21.25
N ARG A 44 2.93 -6.68 -21.18
CA ARG A 44 4.12 -6.29 -20.42
C ARG A 44 3.72 -5.55 -19.15
N ILE A 45 4.02 -6.15 -18.00
CA ILE A 45 3.75 -5.58 -16.69
C ILE A 45 5.07 -5.26 -15.99
N VAL A 46 5.22 -4.04 -15.47
CA VAL A 46 6.35 -3.64 -14.64
C VAL A 46 5.91 -3.21 -13.26
N GLY A 47 6.53 -3.76 -12.21
CA GLY A 47 6.48 -3.19 -10.87
C GLY A 47 7.57 -2.15 -10.69
N VAL A 48 7.22 -0.91 -10.35
CA VAL A 48 8.16 0.16 -10.00
C VAL A 48 8.26 0.22 -8.48
N GLY A 49 9.39 -0.23 -7.94
CA GLY A 49 9.62 -0.30 -6.50
C GLY A 49 9.61 -1.74 -5.97
N ALA A 50 10.73 -2.17 -5.38
CA ALA A 50 10.91 -3.50 -4.81
C ALA A 50 10.83 -3.51 -3.27
N GLY A 51 9.90 -2.74 -2.72
CA GLY A 51 9.48 -2.91 -1.33
C GLY A 51 8.73 -4.23 -1.12
N ALA A 52 8.23 -4.45 0.09
CA ALA A 52 7.39 -5.62 0.42
C ALA A 52 6.25 -5.80 -0.58
N TRP A 53 5.45 -4.73 -0.77
CA TRP A 53 4.28 -4.74 -1.64
C TRP A 53 4.59 -4.89 -3.13
N GLY A 54 5.47 -4.07 -3.68
CA GLY A 54 5.83 -4.17 -5.09
C GLY A 54 6.43 -5.54 -5.45
N SER A 55 7.23 -6.13 -4.55
CA SER A 55 7.79 -7.47 -4.74
C SER A 55 6.72 -8.56 -4.69
N VAL A 56 5.82 -8.52 -3.69
CA VAL A 56 4.73 -9.48 -3.57
C VAL A 56 3.75 -9.37 -4.74
N PHE A 57 3.38 -8.15 -5.15
CA PHE A 57 2.47 -7.95 -6.27
C PHE A 57 3.04 -8.54 -7.56
N ALA A 58 4.32 -8.26 -7.87
CA ALA A 58 5.01 -8.86 -9.00
C ALA A 58 5.10 -10.39 -8.88
N ALA A 59 5.39 -10.91 -7.68
CA ALA A 59 5.48 -12.34 -7.43
C ALA A 59 4.14 -13.07 -7.56
N LEU A 60 3.04 -12.47 -7.11
CA LEU A 60 1.68 -13.01 -7.26
C LEU A 60 1.28 -13.13 -8.74
N LEU A 61 1.59 -12.10 -9.54
CA LEU A 61 1.38 -12.16 -10.99
C LEU A 61 2.28 -13.21 -11.64
N GLN A 62 3.55 -13.27 -11.23
CA GLN A 62 4.53 -14.21 -11.78
C GLN A 62 4.17 -15.66 -11.46
N ASP A 63 3.64 -15.93 -10.26
CA ASP A 63 3.19 -17.26 -9.84
C ASP A 63 1.93 -17.69 -10.59
N SER A 64 0.98 -16.78 -10.82
CA SER A 64 -0.27 -17.08 -11.52
C SER A 64 -0.11 -17.22 -13.04
N TYR A 65 0.60 -16.27 -13.65
CA TYR A 65 0.61 -16.11 -15.10
C TYR A 65 1.97 -16.40 -15.76
N GLY A 66 3.04 -16.58 -14.97
CA GLY A 66 4.40 -16.75 -15.47
C GLY A 66 4.66 -18.00 -16.32
N GLN A 67 3.71 -18.94 -16.34
CA GLN A 67 3.74 -20.10 -17.23
C GLN A 67 3.41 -19.73 -18.69
N PHE A 68 2.61 -18.68 -18.92
CA PHE A 68 2.18 -18.21 -20.26
C PHE A 68 3.22 -17.25 -20.89
N ARG A 69 4.47 -17.71 -21.02
CA ARG A 69 5.63 -16.86 -21.36
C ARG A 69 5.55 -16.18 -22.74
N ASP A 70 4.75 -16.73 -23.63
CA ASP A 70 4.42 -16.23 -24.97
C ASP A 70 3.29 -15.20 -24.97
N LYS A 71 2.58 -15.03 -23.85
CA LYS A 71 1.46 -14.08 -23.70
C LYS A 71 1.73 -12.95 -22.71
N ILE A 72 2.58 -13.17 -21.70
CA ILE A 72 2.85 -12.17 -20.65
C ILE A 72 4.33 -12.13 -20.26
N GLN A 73 4.81 -10.91 -19.97
CA GLN A 73 6.10 -10.67 -19.34
C GLN A 73 5.92 -9.78 -18.12
N ILE A 74 6.43 -10.23 -16.97
CA ILE A 74 6.42 -9.48 -15.72
C ILE A 74 7.87 -9.18 -15.35
N ARG A 75 8.13 -7.92 -15.01
CA ARG A 75 9.43 -7.46 -14.52
C ARG A 75 9.25 -6.52 -13.34
N ILE A 76 10.30 -6.38 -12.53
CA ILE A 76 10.31 -5.46 -11.40
C ILE A 76 11.54 -4.58 -11.48
N TRP A 77 11.32 -3.28 -11.36
CA TRP A 77 12.38 -2.29 -11.25
C TRP A 77 12.75 -2.05 -9.80
N ARG A 78 14.06 -1.91 -9.56
CA ARG A 78 14.59 -1.35 -8.33
C ARG A 78 15.93 -0.67 -8.54
N ARG A 79 16.23 0.28 -7.66
CA ARG A 79 17.55 0.90 -7.60
C ARG A 79 18.64 -0.15 -7.31
N PRO A 80 19.77 -0.12 -8.04
CA PRO A 80 20.90 -1.00 -7.79
C PRO A 80 21.67 -0.57 -6.53
N GLY A 81 22.60 -1.41 -6.07
CA GLY A 81 23.67 -0.97 -5.17
C GLY A 81 23.33 -0.90 -3.68
N ARG A 82 22.08 -1.20 -3.27
CA ARG A 82 21.76 -1.36 -1.84
C ARG A 82 22.37 -2.66 -1.32
N ALA A 83 23.48 -2.54 -0.60
CA ALA A 83 24.15 -3.66 0.07
C ALA A 83 23.25 -4.30 1.13
N VAL A 84 23.40 -5.61 1.29
CA VAL A 84 22.81 -6.40 2.38
C VAL A 84 23.85 -6.47 3.49
N ASP A 85 23.49 -6.04 4.70
CA ASP A 85 24.38 -6.15 5.84
C ASP A 85 24.63 -7.61 6.25
N ARG A 86 25.71 -7.84 7.00
CA ARG A 86 26.15 -9.18 7.37
C ARG A 86 25.11 -9.94 8.19
N ALA A 87 24.44 -9.29 9.14
CA ALA A 87 23.42 -9.93 9.98
C ALA A 87 22.24 -10.40 9.12
N THR A 88 21.81 -9.59 8.16
CA THR A 88 20.77 -9.95 7.20
C THR A 88 21.23 -11.07 6.27
N ALA A 89 22.49 -11.10 5.84
CA ALA A 89 23.03 -12.17 5.00
C ALA A 89 23.13 -13.51 5.77
N GLU A 90 23.55 -13.49 7.03
CA GLU A 90 23.57 -14.65 7.93
C GLU A 90 22.16 -15.20 8.13
N HIS A 91 21.20 -14.32 8.45
CA HIS A 91 19.79 -14.68 8.60
C HIS A 91 19.20 -15.26 7.30
N LEU A 92 19.52 -14.66 6.15
CA LEU A 92 19.06 -15.14 4.86
C LEU A 92 19.59 -16.56 4.56
N PHE A 93 20.83 -16.85 4.95
CA PHE A 93 21.40 -18.18 4.83
C PHE A 93 20.63 -19.21 5.68
N GLU A 94 20.21 -18.85 6.89
CA GLU A 94 19.37 -19.71 7.74
C GLU A 94 17.98 -19.93 7.12
N VAL A 95 17.35 -18.88 6.59
CA VAL A 95 16.08 -18.98 5.89
C VAL A 95 16.18 -19.93 4.68
N ILE A 96 17.26 -19.83 3.90
CA ILE A 96 17.50 -20.72 2.75
C ILE A 96 17.61 -22.18 3.20
N ASN A 97 18.40 -22.47 4.23
CA ASN A 97 18.64 -23.84 4.69
C ASN A 97 17.46 -24.46 5.43
N SER A 98 16.57 -23.63 5.99
CA SER A 98 15.33 -24.11 6.62
C SER A 98 14.23 -24.49 5.62
N ARG A 99 14.43 -24.21 4.32
CA ARG A 99 13.44 -24.48 3.26
C ARG A 99 14.03 -25.29 2.11
N GLU A 100 13.71 -26.58 2.08
CA GLU A 100 14.27 -27.54 1.13
C GLU A 100 14.03 -27.17 -0.34
N ASP A 101 12.84 -26.65 -0.67
CA ASP A 101 12.47 -26.21 -2.02
C ASP A 101 13.32 -25.02 -2.49
N VAL A 102 13.52 -24.04 -1.61
CA VAL A 102 14.35 -22.85 -1.86
C VAL A 102 15.82 -23.26 -2.02
N LEU A 103 16.35 -24.08 -1.12
CA LEU A 103 17.71 -24.59 -1.18
C LEU A 103 17.97 -25.32 -2.51
N ARG A 104 17.11 -26.28 -2.86
CA ARG A 104 17.21 -27.04 -4.12
C ARG A 104 17.16 -26.11 -5.34
N ARG A 105 16.27 -25.12 -5.34
CA ARG A 105 16.15 -24.12 -6.41
C ARG A 105 17.45 -23.33 -6.59
N LEU A 106 18.05 -22.85 -5.50
CA LEU A 106 19.27 -22.06 -5.55
C LEU A 106 20.50 -22.88 -5.96
N ILE A 107 20.60 -24.14 -5.51
CA ILE A 107 21.66 -25.05 -5.95
C ILE A 107 21.55 -25.31 -7.46
N ARG A 108 20.36 -25.65 -7.96
CA ARG A 108 20.11 -25.91 -9.39
C ARG A 108 20.44 -24.72 -10.29
N ARG A 109 20.31 -23.49 -9.78
CA ARG A 109 20.64 -22.25 -10.50
C ARG A 109 22.07 -21.75 -10.26
N CYS A 110 22.92 -22.54 -9.59
CA CYS A 110 24.28 -22.15 -9.20
C CYS A 110 24.33 -20.85 -8.38
N ALA A 111 23.25 -20.51 -7.68
CA ALA A 111 23.12 -19.29 -6.91
C ALA A 111 23.47 -19.49 -5.42
N TYR A 112 23.47 -20.72 -4.91
CA TYR A 112 23.66 -20.98 -3.48
C TYR A 112 25.02 -20.49 -2.94
N LEU A 113 26.10 -20.65 -3.71
CA LEU A 113 27.46 -20.29 -3.28
C LEU A 113 27.63 -18.81 -2.91
N LYS A 114 26.86 -17.91 -3.52
CA LYS A 114 26.94 -16.47 -3.17
C LYS A 114 26.45 -16.19 -1.75
N TYR A 115 25.48 -16.96 -1.25
CA TYR A 115 24.98 -16.83 0.11
C TYR A 115 25.96 -17.41 1.14
N VAL A 116 26.68 -18.48 0.77
CA VAL A 116 27.79 -19.01 1.59
C VAL A 116 28.89 -17.96 1.74
N GLY A 117 29.37 -17.40 0.62
CA GLY A 117 30.42 -16.37 0.65
C GLY A 117 29.99 -15.12 1.41
N ALA A 118 28.72 -14.73 1.29
CA ALA A 118 28.19 -13.58 2.02
C ALA A 118 28.12 -13.79 3.54
N ARG A 119 27.69 -14.97 3.98
CA ARG A 119 27.71 -15.37 5.38
C ARG A 119 29.13 -15.37 5.96
N LEU A 120 30.13 -15.83 5.18
CA LEU A 120 31.53 -15.87 5.60
C LEU A 120 32.21 -14.49 5.60
N GLY A 121 31.60 -13.50 4.94
CA GLY A 121 32.17 -12.16 4.77
C GLY A 121 33.06 -12.01 3.53
N ASP A 122 33.16 -13.04 2.70
CA ASP A 122 33.96 -13.07 1.47
C ASP A 122 33.30 -12.31 0.31
N ARG A 123 32.01 -11.99 0.43
CA ARG A 123 31.22 -11.32 -0.60
C ARG A 123 30.15 -10.41 0.00
N THR A 124 29.95 -9.23 -0.58
CA THR A 124 28.75 -8.42 -0.32
C THR A 124 27.61 -8.87 -1.25
N LEU A 125 26.43 -9.14 -0.68
CA LEU A 125 25.21 -9.29 -1.48
C LEU A 125 24.59 -7.91 -1.72
N TYR A 126 24.04 -7.73 -2.90
CA TYR A 126 23.19 -6.59 -3.22
C TYR A 126 21.74 -7.02 -3.29
N ALA A 127 20.87 -6.10 -2.88
CA ALA A 127 19.49 -6.48 -2.73
C ALA A 127 18.79 -6.78 -4.08
N ASP A 128 19.31 -6.29 -5.22
CA ASP A 128 18.81 -6.68 -6.55
C ASP A 128 19.21 -8.11 -6.92
N GLU A 129 20.37 -8.58 -6.46
CA GLU A 129 20.81 -9.96 -6.66
C GLU A 129 19.95 -10.94 -5.89
N ILE A 130 19.61 -10.63 -4.63
CA ILE A 130 18.74 -11.52 -3.84
C ILE A 130 17.29 -11.47 -4.33
N LEU A 131 16.84 -10.34 -4.89
CA LEU A 131 15.49 -10.23 -5.46
C LEU A 131 15.31 -11.09 -6.71
N LYS A 132 16.33 -11.18 -7.56
CA LYS A 132 16.36 -12.12 -8.70
C LYS A 132 16.17 -13.57 -8.26
N ASP A 133 16.66 -13.89 -7.07
CA ASP A 133 16.56 -15.21 -6.46
C ASP A 133 15.27 -15.43 -5.67
N GLY A 134 14.41 -14.42 -5.56
CA GLY A 134 13.15 -14.48 -4.84
C GLY A 134 13.24 -14.04 -3.38
N PHE A 135 14.08 -13.07 -3.04
CA PHE A 135 14.13 -12.51 -1.67
C PHE A 135 13.95 -10.99 -1.68
N CYS A 136 13.09 -10.48 -0.80
CA CYS A 136 12.89 -9.06 -0.58
C CYS A 136 13.49 -8.68 0.78
N LEU A 137 14.33 -7.63 0.81
CA LEU A 137 14.95 -7.15 2.06
C LEU A 137 13.94 -6.82 3.17
N ASN A 138 12.76 -6.33 2.79
CA ASN A 138 11.74 -5.96 3.78
C ASN A 138 10.92 -7.18 4.26
N MET A 139 11.18 -8.37 3.71
CA MET A 139 10.45 -9.62 3.96
C MET A 139 11.37 -10.84 3.83
N ILE A 140 12.55 -10.80 4.43
CA ILE A 140 13.56 -11.89 4.32
C ILE A 140 13.05 -13.27 4.73
N ASN A 141 12.06 -13.33 5.62
CA ASN A 141 11.43 -14.57 6.11
C ASN A 141 10.43 -15.19 5.13
N THR A 142 10.09 -14.50 4.05
CA THR A 142 9.08 -14.92 3.07
C THR A 142 9.74 -15.04 1.70
N PRO A 143 10.35 -16.19 1.37
CA PRO A 143 10.92 -16.43 0.05
C PRO A 143 9.83 -16.40 -1.01
N LEU A 144 10.06 -15.60 -2.04
CA LEU A 144 9.22 -15.43 -3.20
C LEU A 144 9.63 -16.36 -4.35
N CYS A 145 8.82 -16.38 -5.40
CA CYS A 145 9.23 -16.91 -6.69
C CYS A 145 10.32 -16.00 -7.30
N PRO A 146 11.23 -16.54 -8.13
CA PRO A 146 12.25 -15.73 -8.76
C PRO A 146 11.63 -14.70 -9.72
N LEU A 147 12.15 -13.47 -9.70
CA LEU A 147 11.61 -12.35 -10.48
C LEU A 147 12.61 -11.90 -11.56
N LYS A 148 12.08 -11.37 -12.67
CA LYS A 148 12.89 -10.63 -13.65
C LYS A 148 13.15 -9.22 -13.12
N VAL A 149 14.32 -9.02 -12.51
CA VAL A 149 14.73 -7.72 -11.94
C VAL A 149 15.48 -6.89 -12.97
N VAL A 150 15.04 -5.65 -13.16
CA VAL A 150 15.67 -4.65 -14.02
C VAL A 150 16.15 -3.49 -13.14
N THR A 151 17.36 -2.98 -13.38
CA THR A 151 17.95 -1.88 -12.59
C THR A 151 17.96 -0.55 -13.34
N ASN A 152 17.88 -0.57 -14.68
CA ASN A 152 17.67 0.62 -15.50
C ASN A 152 16.18 0.97 -15.55
N LEU A 153 15.81 2.19 -15.14
CA LEU A 153 14.41 2.61 -15.05
C LEU A 153 13.76 2.72 -16.44
N GLN A 154 14.47 3.32 -17.41
CA GLN A 154 13.99 3.46 -18.79
C GLN A 154 13.68 2.11 -19.42
N GLU A 155 14.60 1.15 -19.35
CA GLU A 155 14.40 -0.23 -19.85
C GLU A 155 13.17 -0.88 -19.20
N ALA A 156 12.97 -0.64 -17.91
CA ALA A 156 11.87 -1.24 -17.17
C ALA A 156 10.49 -0.69 -17.57
N VAL A 157 10.37 0.58 -18.00
CA VAL A 157 9.08 1.25 -18.20
C VAL A 157 8.77 1.62 -19.64
N TRP A 158 9.76 1.59 -20.55
CA TRP A 158 9.63 2.03 -21.94
C TRP A 158 8.48 1.36 -22.70
N ASP A 159 8.38 0.03 -22.67
CA ASP A 159 7.38 -0.76 -23.41
C ASP A 159 6.28 -1.37 -22.51
N ALA A 160 6.17 -0.92 -21.25
CA ALA A 160 5.20 -1.49 -20.31
C ALA A 160 3.75 -1.12 -20.69
N ASP A 161 2.86 -2.10 -20.77
CA ASP A 161 1.41 -1.88 -20.94
C ASP A 161 0.77 -1.50 -19.59
N ILE A 162 1.19 -2.16 -18.51
CA ILE A 162 0.75 -1.89 -17.13
C ILE A 162 1.96 -1.58 -16.24
N VAL A 163 1.87 -0.50 -15.49
CA VAL A 163 2.88 -0.04 -14.54
C VAL A 163 2.28 -0.08 -13.14
N VAL A 164 2.88 -0.85 -12.25
CA VAL A 164 2.45 -0.93 -10.84
C VAL A 164 3.35 -0.02 -10.01
N ASN A 165 2.79 1.04 -9.43
CA ASN A 165 3.52 1.87 -8.47
C ASN A 165 3.56 1.15 -7.11
N GLY A 166 4.70 0.55 -6.79
CA GLY A 166 5.00 -0.08 -5.50
C GLY A 166 5.91 0.77 -4.60
N LEU A 167 6.07 2.06 -4.91
CA LEU A 167 6.86 3.01 -4.14
C LEU A 167 6.09 3.51 -2.90
N PRO A 168 6.80 4.01 -1.88
CA PRO A 168 6.20 4.94 -0.92
C PRO A 168 5.60 6.16 -1.63
N SER A 169 4.54 6.75 -1.07
CA SER A 169 3.93 7.97 -1.59
C SER A 169 4.95 9.11 -1.75
N THR A 170 5.83 9.27 -0.76
CA THR A 170 6.89 10.27 -0.70
C THR A 170 7.97 10.16 -1.78
N GLU A 171 8.06 9.01 -2.46
CA GLU A 171 8.99 8.81 -3.59
C GLU A 171 8.25 8.77 -4.94
N THR A 172 6.91 8.80 -4.92
CA THR A 172 6.09 8.59 -6.12
C THR A 172 6.30 9.73 -7.11
N HIS A 173 6.21 11.00 -6.67
CA HIS A 173 6.34 12.14 -7.57
C HIS A 173 7.69 12.15 -8.31
N GLU A 174 8.80 12.07 -7.57
CA GLU A 174 10.16 12.13 -8.13
C GLU A 174 10.41 11.04 -9.18
N VAL A 175 10.09 9.79 -8.84
CA VAL A 175 10.33 8.65 -9.75
C VAL A 175 9.43 8.73 -10.97
N PHE A 176 8.16 9.08 -10.81
CA PHE A 176 7.25 9.23 -11.96
C PHE A 176 7.59 10.44 -12.83
N ALA A 177 8.15 11.51 -12.27
CA ALA A 177 8.68 12.64 -13.04
C ALA A 177 9.92 12.26 -13.87
N GLU A 178 10.74 11.30 -13.41
CA GLU A 178 11.78 10.71 -14.24
C GLU A 178 11.19 9.84 -15.36
N ILE A 179 10.24 8.97 -15.00
CA ILE A 179 9.56 8.08 -15.96
C ILE A 179 8.89 8.87 -17.09
N SER A 180 8.30 10.03 -16.79
CA SER A 180 7.61 10.87 -17.77
C SER A 180 8.51 11.29 -18.92
N LYS A 181 9.83 11.44 -18.69
CA LYS A 181 10.82 11.77 -19.72
C LYS A 181 10.91 10.67 -20.79
N TYR A 182 10.81 9.41 -20.38
CA TYR A 182 10.85 8.25 -21.28
C TYR A 182 9.53 8.00 -22.00
N TRP A 183 8.40 8.46 -21.42
CA TRP A 183 7.08 8.27 -22.00
C TRP A 183 6.71 9.30 -23.07
N LYS A 184 7.44 10.41 -23.19
CA LYS A 184 7.23 11.40 -24.26
C LYS A 184 7.33 10.81 -25.67
N GLU A 185 8.12 9.76 -25.84
CA GLU A 185 8.35 9.09 -27.12
C GLU A 185 7.40 7.90 -27.36
N ARG A 186 6.51 7.59 -26.41
CA ARG A 186 5.59 6.46 -26.53
C ARG A 186 4.36 6.81 -27.36
N ILE A 187 3.95 5.85 -28.18
CA ILE A 187 2.69 5.90 -28.92
C ILE A 187 1.51 5.61 -27.99
N THR A 188 1.69 4.68 -27.03
CA THR A 188 0.62 4.21 -26.14
C THR A 188 0.81 4.68 -24.71
N VAL A 189 -0.27 5.18 -24.14
CA VAL A 189 -0.36 5.56 -22.72
C VAL A 189 -0.50 4.29 -21.87
N PRO A 190 0.37 4.05 -20.87
CA PRO A 190 0.26 2.89 -20.00
C PRO A 190 -0.96 3.01 -19.07
N ILE A 191 -1.40 1.86 -18.55
CA ILE A 191 -2.29 1.82 -17.38
C ILE A 191 -1.42 1.76 -16.13
N ILE A 192 -1.76 2.54 -15.11
CA ILE A 192 -1.01 2.60 -13.85
C ILE A 192 -1.87 2.08 -12.71
N ILE A 193 -1.34 1.16 -11.89
CA ILE A 193 -1.99 0.68 -10.66
C ILE A 193 -1.12 1.12 -9.48
N SER A 194 -1.62 2.04 -8.67
CA SER A 194 -0.92 2.56 -7.50
C SER A 194 -1.23 1.76 -6.25
N LEU A 195 -0.18 1.25 -5.61
CA LEU A 195 -0.21 0.62 -4.28
C LEU A 195 0.24 1.60 -3.18
N ALA A 196 0.66 2.82 -3.56
CA ALA A 196 1.18 3.81 -2.65
C ALA A 196 0.06 4.31 -1.73
N LYS A 197 0.37 4.42 -0.44
CA LYS A 197 -0.54 4.87 0.62
C LYS A 197 0.07 6.08 1.32
N GLY A 198 -0.67 7.16 1.45
CA GLY A 198 -0.19 8.45 1.95
C GLY A 198 -0.81 9.59 1.14
N ILE A 199 -0.60 10.83 1.58
CA ILE A 199 -1.05 12.04 0.90
C ILE A 199 0.03 13.12 1.02
N GLU A 200 -0.05 14.14 0.17
CA GLU A 200 0.64 15.42 0.35
C GLU A 200 -0.40 16.54 0.52
N ALA A 201 0.01 17.66 1.11
CA ALA A 201 -0.80 18.87 1.18
C ALA A 201 -0.03 20.02 0.54
N GLU A 202 -0.73 20.80 -0.29
CA GLU A 202 -0.25 22.07 -0.84
C GLU A 202 -1.20 23.17 -0.35
N LEU A 203 -0.68 24.18 0.32
CA LEU A 203 -1.50 25.21 0.99
C LEU A 203 -1.76 26.44 0.10
N GLU A 204 -0.92 26.64 -0.92
CA GLU A 204 -0.92 27.81 -1.80
C GLU A 204 -1.08 27.40 -3.27
N PRO A 205 -1.75 28.20 -4.11
CA PRO A 205 -2.48 29.43 -3.78
C PRO A 205 -3.83 29.17 -3.08
N ALA A 206 -4.24 27.90 -3.00
CA ALA A 206 -5.39 27.45 -2.24
C ALA A 206 -5.09 26.08 -1.62
N PRO A 207 -5.54 25.83 -0.38
CA PRO A 207 -5.30 24.56 0.29
C PRO A 207 -5.92 23.38 -0.46
N HIS A 208 -5.14 22.32 -0.65
CA HIS A 208 -5.62 21.08 -1.23
C HIS A 208 -4.73 19.89 -0.83
N ILE A 209 -5.31 18.69 -0.93
CA ILE A 209 -4.61 17.40 -0.80
C ILE A 209 -4.26 16.88 -2.18
N ILE A 210 -3.12 16.20 -2.25
CA ILE A 210 -2.69 15.43 -3.42
C ILE A 210 -2.67 13.96 -3.03
N THR A 211 -3.53 13.18 -3.67
CA THR A 211 -3.58 11.72 -3.49
C THR A 211 -2.53 11.01 -4.37
N PRO A 212 -2.16 9.75 -4.07
CA PRO A 212 -1.17 9.02 -4.86
C PRO A 212 -1.47 8.94 -6.36
N THR A 213 -2.73 8.80 -6.77
CA THR A 213 -3.11 8.86 -8.19
C THR A 213 -2.88 10.25 -8.80
N GLN A 214 -3.16 11.32 -8.05
CA GLN A 214 -2.89 12.70 -8.46
C GLN A 214 -1.39 13.00 -8.54
N MET A 215 -0.57 12.48 -7.62
CA MET A 215 0.89 12.60 -7.68
C MET A 215 1.43 12.05 -9.01
N ILE A 216 0.95 10.87 -9.42
CA ILE A 216 1.31 10.23 -10.69
C ILE A 216 0.81 11.07 -11.88
N ASN A 217 -0.43 11.54 -11.86
CA ASN A 217 -1.00 12.38 -12.91
C ASN A 217 -0.20 13.68 -13.09
N ARG A 218 0.07 14.41 -12.00
CA ARG A 218 0.87 15.66 -12.02
C ARG A 218 2.30 15.41 -12.52
N ALA A 219 2.93 14.33 -12.10
CA ALA A 219 4.32 14.02 -12.46
C ALA A 219 4.48 13.56 -13.93
N THR A 220 3.45 12.93 -14.51
CA THR A 220 3.56 12.26 -15.82
C THR A 220 2.71 12.84 -16.93
N GLY A 221 1.64 13.56 -16.60
CA GLY A 221 0.58 13.92 -17.54
C GLY A 221 -0.26 12.73 -18.01
N VAL A 222 -0.06 11.52 -17.47
CA VAL A 222 -0.93 10.38 -17.79
C VAL A 222 -2.34 10.69 -17.32
N PRO A 223 -3.36 10.57 -18.20
CA PRO A 223 -4.73 10.89 -17.86
C PRO A 223 -5.21 10.11 -16.63
N ILE A 224 -5.97 10.78 -15.74
CA ILE A 224 -6.39 10.19 -14.46
C ILE A 224 -7.24 8.93 -14.68
N GLU A 225 -7.97 8.83 -15.80
CA GLU A 225 -8.74 7.64 -16.17
C GLU A 225 -7.88 6.42 -16.53
N ASN A 226 -6.56 6.57 -16.63
CA ASN A 226 -5.60 5.49 -16.81
C ASN A 226 -4.85 5.14 -15.52
N ILE A 227 -5.14 5.82 -14.41
CA ILE A 227 -4.49 5.62 -13.11
C ILE A 227 -5.51 5.04 -12.14
N LEU A 228 -5.18 3.90 -11.56
CA LEU A 228 -5.99 3.19 -10.59
C LEU A 228 -5.28 3.16 -9.24
N TYR A 229 -6.04 3.00 -8.17
CA TYR A 229 -5.54 2.70 -6.83
C TYR A 229 -5.92 1.27 -6.46
N LEU A 230 -5.05 0.56 -5.73
CA LEU A 230 -5.37 -0.73 -5.13
C LEU A 230 -4.96 -0.74 -3.65
N GLY A 231 -5.94 -0.98 -2.77
CA GLY A 231 -5.75 -0.98 -1.32
C GLY A 231 -6.71 -1.94 -0.60
N GLY A 232 -6.51 -2.17 0.69
CA GLY A 232 -7.31 -3.12 1.49
C GLY A 232 -6.54 -3.72 2.67
N PRO A 233 -7.18 -4.54 3.53
CA PRO A 233 -6.56 -5.26 4.64
C PRO A 233 -5.72 -6.44 4.13
N ASN A 234 -4.47 -6.17 3.76
CA ASN A 234 -3.82 -7.06 2.80
C ASN A 234 -2.32 -7.31 3.03
N ILE A 235 -1.81 -7.41 4.27
CA ILE A 235 -0.36 -7.55 4.57
C ILE A 235 0.41 -8.44 3.56
N ALA A 236 1.37 -7.84 2.85
CA ALA A 236 2.09 -8.44 1.72
C ALA A 236 2.65 -9.86 2.00
N SER A 237 3.34 -10.06 3.14
CA SER A 237 3.88 -11.38 3.49
C SER A 237 2.82 -12.44 3.73
N GLU A 238 1.65 -12.04 4.23
CA GLU A 238 0.55 -12.94 4.56
C GLU A 238 -0.17 -13.38 3.28
N ILE A 239 -0.40 -12.46 2.34
CA ILE A 239 -0.94 -12.83 1.02
C ILE A 239 -0.03 -13.85 0.35
N TYR A 240 1.28 -13.61 0.31
CA TYR A 240 2.18 -14.53 -0.37
C TYR A 240 2.25 -15.90 0.31
N ASN A 241 2.02 -15.95 1.63
CA ASN A 241 1.85 -17.19 2.39
C ASN A 241 0.46 -17.83 2.25
N LYS A 242 -0.39 -17.30 1.36
CA LYS A 242 -1.75 -17.77 1.05
C LYS A 242 -2.78 -17.56 2.17
N GLU A 243 -2.52 -16.63 3.08
CA GLU A 243 -3.54 -16.15 4.00
C GLU A 243 -4.64 -15.39 3.24
N TYR A 244 -5.86 -15.43 3.77
CA TYR A 244 -6.99 -14.75 3.15
C TYR A 244 -6.87 -13.24 3.26
N ALA A 245 -6.87 -12.57 2.12
CA ALA A 245 -6.85 -11.12 2.03
C ALA A 245 -7.84 -10.63 0.99
N ASN A 246 -8.31 -9.39 1.20
CA ASN A 246 -9.12 -8.69 0.21
C ASN A 246 -8.50 -7.34 -0.15
N ALA A 247 -8.79 -6.90 -1.37
CA ALA A 247 -8.43 -5.58 -1.84
C ALA A 247 -9.56 -4.99 -2.68
N ARG A 248 -9.50 -3.67 -2.83
CA ARG A 248 -10.36 -2.87 -3.68
C ARG A 248 -9.49 -2.19 -4.72
N ILE A 249 -9.86 -2.32 -5.99
CA ILE A 249 -9.29 -1.54 -7.08
C ILE A 249 -10.25 -0.41 -7.46
N CYS A 250 -9.74 0.81 -7.48
CA CYS A 250 -10.52 2.03 -7.68
C CYS A 250 -9.96 2.82 -8.87
N GLY A 251 -10.84 3.55 -9.57
CA GLY A 251 -10.51 4.32 -10.77
C GLY A 251 -11.56 4.18 -11.86
N ALA A 252 -11.17 4.48 -13.11
CA ALA A 252 -12.10 4.44 -14.23
C ALA A 252 -12.65 3.03 -14.50
N GLU A 253 -13.97 2.95 -14.76
CA GLU A 253 -14.71 1.71 -14.98
C GLU A 253 -14.07 0.78 -16.03
N LYS A 254 -13.66 1.37 -17.17
CA LYS A 254 -13.03 0.69 -18.29
C LYS A 254 -11.82 -0.18 -17.88
N TRP A 255 -11.14 0.19 -16.79
CA TRP A 255 -9.98 -0.55 -16.30
C TRP A 255 -10.25 -1.30 -14.99
N ARG A 256 -10.96 -0.70 -14.02
CA ARG A 256 -11.13 -1.32 -12.68
C ARG A 256 -11.83 -2.67 -12.74
N ILE A 257 -12.86 -2.82 -13.58
CA ILE A 257 -13.63 -4.07 -13.69
C ILE A 257 -12.78 -5.23 -14.25
N PRO A 258 -12.17 -5.10 -15.45
CA PRO A 258 -11.37 -6.20 -16.00
C PRO A 258 -10.12 -6.47 -15.15
N LEU A 259 -9.47 -5.44 -14.60
CA LEU A 259 -8.32 -5.63 -13.73
C LEU A 259 -8.70 -6.31 -12.41
N ALA A 260 -9.85 -6.01 -11.80
CA ALA A 260 -10.33 -6.74 -10.64
C ALA A 260 -10.45 -8.24 -10.92
N LYS A 261 -11.00 -8.63 -12.08
CA LYS A 261 -11.10 -10.04 -12.49
C LYS A 261 -9.72 -10.68 -12.69
N PHE A 262 -8.81 -9.98 -13.37
CA PHE A 262 -7.45 -10.43 -13.65
C PHE A 262 -6.63 -10.63 -12.37
N LEU A 263 -6.80 -9.77 -11.36
CA LEU A 263 -6.02 -9.82 -10.13
C LEU A 263 -6.56 -10.83 -9.08
N ARG A 264 -7.78 -11.34 -9.24
CA ARG A 264 -8.38 -12.31 -8.30
C ARG A 264 -7.64 -13.64 -8.30
N GLN A 265 -7.23 -14.06 -7.11
CA GLN A 265 -6.71 -15.39 -6.79
C GLN A 265 -7.55 -16.04 -5.68
N PRO A 266 -7.45 -17.36 -5.45
CA PRO A 266 -8.28 -18.04 -4.44
C PRO A 266 -8.19 -17.46 -3.01
N HIS A 267 -7.02 -16.98 -2.61
CA HIS A 267 -6.76 -16.39 -1.28
C HIS A 267 -6.67 -14.86 -1.30
N PHE A 268 -6.63 -14.24 -2.49
CA PHE A 268 -6.56 -12.79 -2.67
C PHE A 268 -7.71 -12.29 -3.54
N ILE A 269 -8.77 -11.81 -2.88
CA ILE A 269 -9.99 -11.40 -3.56
C ILE A 269 -9.97 -9.89 -3.81
N VAL A 270 -9.97 -9.52 -5.09
CA VAL A 270 -10.00 -8.12 -5.53
C VAL A 270 -11.41 -7.75 -5.98
N TRP A 271 -12.00 -6.75 -5.34
CA TRP A 271 -13.26 -6.14 -5.74
C TRP A 271 -13.00 -4.80 -6.41
N ASP A 272 -13.88 -4.37 -7.31
CA ASP A 272 -13.83 -3.00 -7.82
C ASP A 272 -14.68 -2.07 -6.92
N ASN A 273 -14.37 -0.77 -6.96
CA ASN A 273 -15.16 0.29 -6.36
C ASN A 273 -14.91 1.62 -7.09
N SER A 274 -15.94 2.45 -7.27
CA SER A 274 -15.81 3.73 -7.98
C SER A 274 -15.28 4.87 -7.10
N ASP A 275 -15.39 4.76 -5.78
CA ASP A 275 -14.97 5.79 -4.83
C ASP A 275 -13.46 5.71 -4.56
N LEU A 276 -12.70 6.31 -5.46
CA LEU A 276 -11.25 6.41 -5.39
C LEU A 276 -10.77 7.25 -4.20
N VAL A 277 -11.41 8.41 -3.98
CA VAL A 277 -10.95 9.42 -3.01
C VAL A 277 -11.02 8.87 -1.59
N THR A 278 -12.14 8.26 -1.19
CA THR A 278 -12.28 7.69 0.15
C THR A 278 -11.21 6.63 0.40
N HIS A 279 -10.91 5.79 -0.59
CA HIS A 279 -9.89 4.73 -0.45
C HIS A 279 -8.46 5.27 -0.31
N GLU A 280 -8.09 6.32 -1.05
CA GLU A 280 -6.76 6.94 -0.97
C GLU A 280 -6.58 7.72 0.34
N VAL A 281 -7.58 8.52 0.73
CA VAL A 281 -7.55 9.34 1.94
C VAL A 281 -7.51 8.48 3.20
N MET A 282 -8.39 7.47 3.30
CA MET A 282 -8.34 6.47 4.38
C MET A 282 -7.01 5.71 4.40
N GLY A 283 -6.47 5.40 3.21
CA GLY A 283 -5.16 4.74 3.07
C GLY A 283 -4.01 5.57 3.62
N GLY A 284 -4.09 6.91 3.53
CA GLY A 284 -3.17 7.84 4.17
C GLY A 284 -3.38 7.94 5.68
N LEU A 285 -4.62 8.18 6.11
CA LEU A 285 -4.98 8.38 7.52
C LEU A 285 -4.67 7.16 8.39
N LYS A 286 -4.85 5.93 7.91
CA LYS A 286 -4.51 4.75 8.72
C LYS A 286 -3.04 4.72 9.16
N ASN A 287 -2.13 5.31 8.36
CA ASN A 287 -0.72 5.37 8.71
C ASN A 287 -0.45 6.40 9.82
N VAL A 288 -1.19 7.52 9.83
CA VAL A 288 -1.20 8.52 10.91
C VAL A 288 -1.61 7.85 12.22
N TYR A 289 -2.79 7.24 12.24
CA TYR A 289 -3.35 6.66 13.46
C TYR A 289 -2.63 5.37 13.90
N ALA A 290 -1.95 4.67 13.00
CA ALA A 290 -1.06 3.58 13.38
C ALA A 290 0.06 4.03 14.32
N ILE A 291 0.62 5.23 14.15
CA ILE A 291 1.63 5.76 15.07
C ILE A 291 1.05 5.92 16.48
N GLY A 292 -0.11 6.56 16.60
CA GLY A 292 -0.75 6.75 17.90
C GLY A 292 -1.17 5.42 18.54
N ALA A 293 -1.66 4.45 17.75
CA ALA A 293 -1.95 3.10 18.24
C ALA A 293 -0.71 2.42 18.84
N GLY A 294 0.45 2.57 18.20
CA GLY A 294 1.74 2.10 18.73
C GLY A 294 2.12 2.74 20.07
N MET A 295 1.91 4.06 20.20
CA MET A 295 2.14 4.77 21.46
C MET A 295 1.19 4.30 22.56
N VAL A 296 -0.11 4.18 22.27
CA VAL A 296 -1.11 3.66 23.22
C VAL A 296 -0.76 2.24 23.65
N ALA A 297 -0.36 1.37 22.72
CA ALA A 297 0.03 0.00 23.00
C ALA A 297 1.21 -0.06 23.99
N ALA A 298 2.26 0.73 23.78
CA ALA A 298 3.39 0.82 24.71
C ALA A 298 3.00 1.39 26.08
N LEU A 299 2.29 2.52 26.11
CA LEU A 299 1.99 3.25 27.34
C LEU A 299 0.95 2.56 28.23
N THR A 300 0.13 1.68 27.64
CA THR A 300 -0.93 0.95 28.35
C THR A 300 -0.62 -0.54 28.52
N ASN A 301 0.63 -0.94 28.26
CA ASN A 301 1.10 -2.32 28.34
C ASN A 301 0.19 -3.29 27.56
N GLU A 302 -0.06 -2.96 26.29
CA GLU A 302 -0.87 -3.75 25.34
C GLU A 302 -2.35 -3.94 25.72
N SER A 303 -2.89 -3.11 26.63
CA SER A 303 -4.31 -3.13 27.03
C SER A 303 -5.26 -3.16 25.83
N ALA A 304 -6.00 -4.26 25.70
CA ALA A 304 -6.98 -4.44 24.63
C ALA A 304 -8.08 -3.37 24.70
N THR A 305 -8.56 -3.06 25.91
CA THR A 305 -9.58 -2.03 26.15
C THR A 305 -9.09 -0.64 25.76
N SER A 306 -7.85 -0.27 26.10
CA SER A 306 -7.32 1.05 25.74
C SER A 306 -7.10 1.17 24.23
N LYS A 307 -6.65 0.10 23.58
CA LYS A 307 -6.54 0.04 22.11
C LYS A 307 -7.89 0.11 21.42
N SER A 308 -8.94 -0.52 21.96
CA SER A 308 -10.29 -0.45 21.40
C SER A 308 -10.90 0.94 21.54
N VAL A 309 -10.69 1.61 22.67
CA VAL A 309 -11.09 3.02 22.85
C VAL A 309 -10.36 3.89 21.83
N TYR A 310 -9.04 3.76 21.71
CA TYR A 310 -8.28 4.49 20.69
C TYR A 310 -8.82 4.24 19.27
N PHE A 311 -9.17 2.99 18.95
CA PHE A 311 -9.75 2.63 17.65
C PHE A 311 -11.08 3.36 17.39
N ALA A 312 -11.96 3.49 18.37
CA ALA A 312 -13.22 4.22 18.19
C ALA A 312 -12.99 5.72 17.92
N HIS A 313 -12.09 6.35 18.67
CA HIS A 313 -11.78 7.77 18.47
C HIS A 313 -11.04 8.02 17.15
N CYS A 314 -10.06 7.18 16.79
CA CYS A 314 -9.34 7.39 15.54
C CYS A 314 -10.22 7.17 14.31
N THR A 315 -11.12 6.18 14.34
CA THR A 315 -12.00 5.88 13.20
C THR A 315 -13.06 6.96 12.99
N SER A 316 -13.56 7.60 14.05
CA SER A 316 -14.43 8.77 13.91
C SER A 316 -13.70 9.99 13.35
N GLU A 317 -12.45 10.28 13.76
CA GLU A 317 -11.65 11.34 13.11
C GLU A 317 -11.36 11.01 11.64
N MET A 318 -11.07 9.75 11.33
CA MET A 318 -10.88 9.28 9.96
C MET A 318 -12.09 9.58 9.09
N ILE A 319 -13.28 9.19 9.53
CA ILE A 319 -14.55 9.44 8.83
C ILE A 319 -14.77 10.95 8.69
N PHE A 320 -14.62 11.70 9.77
CA PHE A 320 -14.77 13.16 9.78
C PHE A 320 -13.85 13.85 8.76
N ILE A 321 -12.56 13.54 8.77
CA ILE A 321 -11.60 14.15 7.83
C ILE A 321 -11.96 13.81 6.39
N THR A 322 -12.50 12.62 6.15
CA THR A 322 -12.84 12.19 4.78
C THR A 322 -14.11 12.83 4.25
N HIS A 323 -15.05 13.18 5.14
CA HIS A 323 -16.22 13.97 4.76
C HIS A 323 -15.88 15.38 4.23
N LEU A 324 -14.65 15.89 4.45
CA LEU A 324 -14.21 17.11 3.74
C LEU A 324 -14.12 16.88 2.23
N LEU A 325 -13.92 15.63 1.78
CA LEU A 325 -13.61 15.30 0.39
C LEU A 325 -14.67 14.42 -0.27
N THR A 326 -15.46 13.68 0.51
CA THR A 326 -16.50 12.77 -0.02
C THR A 326 -17.80 12.86 0.80
N GLU A 327 -18.95 12.63 0.15
CA GLU A 327 -20.25 12.85 0.78
C GLU A 327 -20.65 11.75 1.78
N GLU A 328 -20.37 10.48 1.45
CA GLU A 328 -20.83 9.32 2.23
C GLU A 328 -19.72 8.24 2.43
N PRO A 329 -18.53 8.60 2.96
CA PRO A 329 -17.42 7.66 3.20
C PRO A 329 -17.80 6.47 4.10
N GLU A 330 -18.80 6.60 4.98
CA GLU A 330 -19.28 5.57 5.89
C GLU A 330 -19.85 4.35 5.16
N LYS A 331 -20.31 4.49 3.90
CA LYS A 331 -20.73 3.36 3.06
C LYS A 331 -19.60 2.34 2.85
N LEU A 332 -18.36 2.76 3.07
CA LEU A 332 -17.16 1.94 2.93
C LEU A 332 -16.47 1.64 4.27
N ALA A 333 -17.13 1.93 5.39
CA ALA A 333 -16.58 1.72 6.73
C ALA A 333 -16.07 0.28 6.90
N GLY A 334 -16.85 -0.75 6.57
CA GLY A 334 -16.42 -2.16 6.73
C GLY A 334 -15.04 -2.45 6.10
N PRO A 335 -14.89 -2.33 4.77
CA PRO A 335 -13.61 -2.57 4.09
C PRO A 335 -12.45 -1.66 4.55
N LEU A 336 -12.70 -0.36 4.78
CA LEU A 336 -11.65 0.61 5.08
C LEU A 336 -11.20 0.56 6.54
N LEU A 337 -12.13 0.32 7.46
CA LEU A 337 -11.83 0.08 8.88
C LEU A 337 -11.12 -1.26 9.07
N ALA A 338 -11.35 -2.26 8.21
CA ALA A 338 -10.57 -3.50 8.23
C ALA A 338 -9.09 -3.25 7.87
N ASP A 339 -8.78 -2.46 6.83
CA ASP A 339 -7.38 -2.10 6.50
C ASP A 339 -6.76 -1.27 7.65
N THR A 340 -7.54 -0.39 8.26
CA THR A 340 -7.12 0.38 9.43
C THR A 340 -6.77 -0.55 10.58
N TYR A 341 -7.69 -1.43 10.98
CA TYR A 341 -7.52 -2.36 12.10
C TYR A 341 -6.23 -3.17 11.99
N VAL A 342 -6.01 -3.84 10.84
CA VAL A 342 -4.80 -4.65 10.66
C VAL A 342 -3.52 -3.79 10.71
N THR A 343 -3.58 -2.55 10.24
CA THR A 343 -2.44 -1.62 10.25
C THR A 343 -2.12 -1.10 11.66
N LEU A 344 -3.13 -0.90 12.51
CA LEU A 344 -2.92 -0.50 13.91
C LEU A 344 -2.29 -1.63 14.73
N LEU A 345 -2.61 -2.89 14.42
CA LEU A 345 -2.03 -4.05 15.10
C LEU A 345 -0.57 -4.30 14.73
N LYS A 346 -0.24 -4.12 13.44
CA LYS A 346 1.05 -4.52 12.89
C LYS A 346 1.43 -3.59 11.74
N GLY A 347 2.64 -3.02 11.82
CA GLY A 347 3.16 -2.19 10.75
C GLY A 347 4.34 -1.34 11.19
N ARG A 348 5.00 -0.72 10.21
CA ARG A 348 6.15 0.17 10.47
C ARG A 348 5.75 1.42 11.27
N ASN A 349 4.57 1.98 10.99
CA ASN A 349 4.06 3.16 11.71
C ASN A 349 3.69 2.83 13.18
N ALA A 350 3.00 1.71 13.43
CA ALA A 350 2.71 1.26 14.79
C ALA A 350 3.97 0.91 15.58
N TRP A 351 4.92 0.21 14.94
CA TRP A 351 6.24 -0.02 15.53
C TRP A 351 6.94 1.31 15.90
N TYR A 352 6.94 2.29 15.00
CA TYR A 352 7.58 3.59 15.24
C TYR A 352 6.99 4.30 16.47
N GLY A 353 5.67 4.38 16.56
CA GLY A 353 4.99 4.93 17.74
C GLY A 353 5.32 4.19 19.04
N GLN A 354 5.42 2.86 18.98
CA GLN A 354 5.81 2.03 20.11
C GLN A 354 7.24 2.33 20.59
N MET A 355 8.20 2.46 19.66
CA MET A 355 9.60 2.76 20.00
C MET A 355 9.78 4.16 20.59
N ILE A 356 9.08 5.16 20.05
CA ILE A 356 9.07 6.52 20.61
C ILE A 356 8.49 6.50 22.03
N ALA A 357 7.37 5.80 22.24
CA ALA A 357 6.72 5.74 23.55
C ALA A 357 7.56 5.02 24.61
N LYS A 358 8.40 4.06 24.21
CA LYS A 358 9.37 3.38 25.10
C LYS A 358 10.66 4.17 25.33
N GLY A 359 10.89 5.25 24.57
CA GLY A 359 12.15 5.99 24.60
C GLY A 359 13.32 5.26 23.91
N GLU A 360 13.02 4.22 23.13
CA GLU A 360 14.02 3.42 22.38
C GLU A 360 14.42 4.09 21.06
N LEU A 361 13.62 5.07 20.59
CA LEU A 361 13.88 5.84 19.38
C LEU A 361 13.66 7.34 19.64
N SER A 362 14.61 8.17 19.21
CA SER A 362 14.50 9.62 19.24
C SER A 362 13.96 10.16 17.91
N LEU A 363 13.13 11.21 17.99
CA LEU A 363 12.64 11.96 16.82
C LEU A 363 13.80 12.64 16.05
N ASP A 364 14.98 12.81 16.66
CA ASP A 364 16.16 13.36 16.00
C ASP A 364 16.77 12.42 14.95
N MET A 365 16.41 11.13 14.98
CA MET A 365 16.85 10.16 13.97
C MET A 365 16.13 10.36 12.62
N GLY A 366 15.12 11.23 12.59
CA GLY A 366 14.29 11.51 11.42
C GLY A 366 13.34 10.36 11.08
N ASP A 367 12.61 10.52 9.97
CA ASP A 367 11.54 9.60 9.60
C ASP A 367 11.98 8.48 8.66
N ASN A 368 13.25 8.45 8.26
CA ASN A 368 13.82 7.36 7.46
C ASN A 368 14.73 6.48 8.32
N ILE A 369 14.12 5.45 8.91
CA ILE A 369 14.80 4.61 9.88
C ILE A 369 15.59 3.49 9.17
N SER A 370 16.88 3.38 9.49
CA SER A 370 17.73 2.30 8.96
C SER A 370 17.11 0.93 9.21
N GLY A 371 17.06 0.09 8.16
CA GLY A 371 16.44 -1.24 8.22
C GLY A 371 14.89 -1.26 8.20
N LYS A 372 14.20 -0.12 8.36
CA LYS A 372 12.73 -0.02 8.31
C LYS A 372 12.22 0.82 7.12
N GLY A 373 13.02 1.79 6.67
CA GLY A 373 12.68 2.76 5.64
C GLY A 373 11.83 3.91 6.18
N MET A 374 11.22 4.66 5.26
CA MET A 374 10.45 5.85 5.58
C MET A 374 9.14 5.55 6.33
N ILE A 375 8.90 6.28 7.41
CA ILE A 375 7.67 6.29 8.23
C ILE A 375 6.70 7.32 7.64
N GLN A 376 5.96 6.89 6.61
CA GLN A 376 5.04 7.76 5.86
C GLN A 376 3.96 8.42 6.74
N GLY A 377 3.62 7.83 7.90
CA GLY A 377 2.65 8.39 8.82
C GLY A 377 3.05 9.77 9.36
N VAL A 378 4.35 10.07 9.51
CA VAL A 378 4.79 11.39 10.01
C VAL A 378 4.52 12.49 9.00
N SER A 379 4.86 12.27 7.72
CA SER A 379 4.53 13.20 6.64
C SER A 379 3.01 13.39 6.49
N ALA A 380 2.22 12.31 6.62
CA ALA A 380 0.77 12.39 6.56
C ALA A 380 0.16 13.16 7.77
N VAL A 381 0.74 13.05 8.97
CA VAL A 381 0.32 13.86 10.14
C VAL A 381 0.44 15.35 9.81
N GLY A 382 1.56 15.78 9.25
CA GLY A 382 1.79 17.16 8.84
C GLY A 382 0.77 17.61 7.80
N ALA A 383 0.65 16.85 6.72
CA ALA A 383 -0.24 17.18 5.61
C ALA A 383 -1.71 17.35 6.05
N PHE A 384 -2.25 16.40 6.83
CA PHE A 384 -3.64 16.51 7.31
C PHE A 384 -3.81 17.63 8.34
N TYR A 385 -2.90 17.77 9.30
CA TYR A 385 -3.04 18.79 10.34
C TYR A 385 -2.95 20.21 9.77
N GLU A 386 -1.98 20.47 8.89
CA GLU A 386 -1.78 21.79 8.28
C GLU A 386 -2.96 22.20 7.40
N LEU A 387 -3.52 21.25 6.64
CA LEU A 387 -4.74 21.47 5.87
C LEU A 387 -5.92 21.81 6.78
N LEU A 388 -6.20 20.97 7.78
CA LEU A 388 -7.34 21.13 8.67
C LEU A 388 -7.22 22.35 9.61
N SER A 389 -6.04 22.97 9.67
CA SER A 389 -5.78 24.20 10.41
C SER A 389 -6.02 25.47 9.60
N GLN A 390 -6.32 25.35 8.29
CA GLN A 390 -6.57 26.51 7.43
C GLN A 390 -7.86 27.23 7.83
N SER A 391 -7.79 28.55 7.98
CA SER A 391 -8.94 29.37 8.37
C SER A 391 -10.08 29.35 7.35
N SER A 392 -9.78 29.06 6.08
CA SER A 392 -10.79 28.88 5.03
C SER A 392 -11.68 27.66 5.25
N LEU A 393 -11.26 26.72 6.11
CA LEU A 393 -11.98 25.49 6.44
C LEU A 393 -12.70 25.55 7.79
N SER A 394 -12.60 26.67 8.52
CA SER A 394 -13.26 26.81 9.82
C SER A 394 -14.78 26.66 9.72
N ILE A 395 -15.36 25.95 10.69
CA ILE A 395 -16.80 25.67 10.76
C ILE A 395 -17.42 26.20 12.04
N LEU A 396 -18.72 26.47 12.01
CA LEU A 396 -19.47 26.77 13.22
C LEU A 396 -19.71 25.46 13.99
N HIS A 397 -19.10 25.34 15.17
CA HIS A 397 -19.36 24.21 16.05
C HIS A 397 -20.69 24.45 16.81
N PRO A 398 -21.59 23.46 16.94
CA PRO A 398 -22.91 23.65 17.57
C PRO A 398 -22.86 24.24 18.99
N GLU A 399 -21.79 23.95 19.72
CA GLU A 399 -21.59 24.39 21.10
C GLU A 399 -20.71 25.64 21.23
N GLU A 400 -20.07 26.10 20.14
CA GLU A 400 -19.19 27.27 20.17
C GLU A 400 -19.79 28.45 19.41
N SER A 401 -19.68 29.65 20.00
CA SER A 401 -20.15 30.88 19.35
C SER A 401 -19.20 31.42 18.28
N LYS A 402 -18.11 30.72 17.95
CA LYS A 402 -17.08 31.14 17.00
C LYS A 402 -16.74 30.02 16.02
N PRO A 403 -16.28 30.35 14.80
CA PRO A 403 -15.75 29.35 13.88
C PRO A 403 -14.52 28.64 14.46
N VAL A 404 -14.48 27.33 14.31
CA VAL A 404 -13.44 26.42 14.82
C VAL A 404 -12.77 25.74 13.64
N ALA A 405 -11.44 25.63 13.67
CA ALA A 405 -10.70 24.88 12.64
C ALA A 405 -10.99 23.38 12.77
N PRO A 406 -11.21 22.63 11.66
CA PRO A 406 -11.44 21.18 11.72
C PRO A 406 -10.37 20.38 12.49
N ALA A 407 -9.13 20.87 12.53
CA ALA A 407 -8.04 20.27 13.32
C ALA A 407 -8.33 20.23 14.83
N GLU A 408 -9.11 21.17 15.36
CA GLU A 408 -9.50 21.21 16.77
C GLU A 408 -10.51 20.09 17.12
N LEU A 409 -11.29 19.65 16.13
CA LEU A 409 -12.22 18.52 16.28
C LEU A 409 -11.52 17.16 16.10
N CYS A 410 -10.22 17.15 15.81
CA CYS A 410 -9.38 15.97 15.63
C CYS A 410 -8.27 15.91 16.70
N PRO A 411 -8.61 15.70 17.99
CA PRO A 411 -7.65 15.76 19.10
C PRO A 411 -6.49 14.77 18.97
N ILE A 412 -6.69 13.58 18.40
CA ILE A 412 -5.63 12.60 18.18
C ILE A 412 -4.67 13.11 17.11
N LEU A 413 -5.18 13.53 15.95
CA LEU A 413 -4.33 14.11 14.88
C LEU A 413 -3.54 15.32 15.39
N LYS A 414 -4.20 16.25 16.09
CA LYS A 414 -3.57 17.43 16.70
C LYS A 414 -2.46 17.04 17.68
N THR A 415 -2.72 16.05 18.53
CA THR A 415 -1.73 15.57 19.50
C THR A 415 -0.55 14.88 18.81
N LEU A 416 -0.80 14.09 17.76
CA LEU A 416 0.26 13.49 16.96
C LEU A 416 1.13 14.56 16.27
N TYR A 417 0.54 15.64 15.76
CA TYR A 417 1.29 16.78 15.21
C TYR A 417 2.18 17.42 16.28
N LYS A 418 1.62 17.68 17.46
CA LYS A 418 2.37 18.27 18.60
C LYS A 418 3.51 17.39 19.10
N ILE A 419 3.36 16.07 19.02
CA ILE A 419 4.42 15.12 19.40
C ILE A 419 5.49 15.03 18.31
N LEU A 420 5.09 14.80 17.06
CA LEU A 420 6.00 14.37 16.00
C LEU A 420 6.65 15.54 15.25
N ILE A 421 5.92 16.64 15.07
CA ILE A 421 6.32 17.76 14.20
C ILE A 421 6.66 18.99 15.03
N ALA A 422 5.72 19.52 15.81
CA ALA A 422 5.97 20.71 16.62
C ALA A 422 6.88 20.43 17.83
N ARG A 423 6.99 19.17 18.24
CA ARG A 423 7.80 18.69 19.39
C ARG A 423 7.45 19.42 20.70
N GLU A 424 6.20 19.84 20.84
CA GLU A 424 5.67 20.55 22.02
C GLU A 424 5.21 19.58 23.11
N GLN A 425 4.95 18.32 22.75
CA GLN A 425 4.39 17.32 23.64
C GLN A 425 5.16 16.00 23.58
N GLN A 426 5.14 15.26 24.69
CA GLN A 426 5.67 13.90 24.76
C GLN A 426 4.61 12.88 24.37
N SER A 427 5.04 11.66 24.02
CA SER A 427 4.18 10.53 23.62
C SER A 427 3.02 10.27 24.59
N ARG A 428 3.20 10.50 25.90
CA ARG A 428 2.16 10.34 26.92
C ARG A 428 0.93 11.22 26.69
N ALA A 429 1.06 12.34 25.97
CA ALA A 429 -0.06 13.20 25.63
C ALA A 429 -1.14 12.48 24.79
N ILE A 430 -0.79 11.40 24.06
CA ILE A 430 -1.77 10.61 23.31
C ILE A 430 -2.86 10.01 24.22
N LEU A 431 -2.53 9.69 25.47
CA LEU A 431 -3.51 9.18 26.44
C LEU A 431 -4.39 10.29 27.00
N LEU A 432 -3.90 11.54 27.02
CA LEU A 432 -4.70 12.70 27.40
C LEU A 432 -5.69 13.04 26.30
N ALA A 433 -5.29 12.92 25.03
CA ALA A 433 -6.19 13.08 23.89
C ALA A 433 -7.39 12.11 23.90
N LEU A 434 -7.21 10.92 24.48
CA LEU A 434 -8.31 9.95 24.69
C LEU A 434 -9.17 10.24 25.91
N ARG A 435 -8.64 10.99 26.87
CA ARG A 435 -9.35 11.38 28.09
C ARG A 435 -10.14 12.67 27.94
N ASP A 436 -10.01 13.32 26.77
CA ASP A 436 -10.58 14.60 26.33
C ASP A 436 -11.40 15.28 27.43
N GLU A 437 -10.88 16.38 27.99
CA GLU A 437 -11.58 17.14 29.04
C GLU A 437 -12.97 17.62 28.58
N ASN A 438 -13.21 17.65 27.27
CA ASN A 438 -14.50 18.01 26.65
C ASN A 438 -15.49 16.83 26.56
N LEU A 439 -15.08 15.59 26.88
CA LEU A 439 -15.92 14.38 26.84
C LEU A 439 -16.62 14.11 25.49
N ASN A 440 -16.01 14.53 24.37
CA ASN A 440 -16.61 14.39 23.04
C ASN A 440 -16.89 12.92 22.68
N ASP A 441 -18.15 12.58 22.43
CA ASP A 441 -18.52 11.27 21.91
C ASP A 441 -18.02 11.17 20.45
N PRO A 442 -17.28 10.10 20.08
CA PRO A 442 -16.96 9.81 18.68
C PRO A 442 -18.16 9.90 17.72
N ARG A 443 -19.38 9.63 18.20
CA ARG A 443 -20.62 9.76 17.46
C ARG A 443 -20.91 11.21 17.05
N ASP A 444 -20.73 12.17 17.96
CA ASP A 444 -21.06 13.58 17.69
C ASP A 444 -20.21 14.12 16.54
N ARG A 445 -18.93 13.72 16.48
CA ARG A 445 -18.05 14.03 15.36
C ARG A 445 -18.59 13.52 14.02
N ILE A 446 -19.15 12.31 14.01
CA ILE A 446 -19.76 11.72 12.80
C ILE A 446 -21.04 12.47 12.42
N GLU A 447 -21.87 12.86 13.40
CA GLU A 447 -23.08 13.65 13.15
C GLU A 447 -22.76 15.03 12.55
N ILE A 448 -21.73 15.72 13.07
CA ILE A 448 -21.22 16.97 12.49
C ILE A 448 -20.79 16.71 11.03
N ALA A 449 -20.16 15.56 10.75
CA ALA A 449 -19.72 15.18 9.41
C ALA A 449 -20.86 14.96 8.41
N GLN A 450 -21.92 14.33 8.86
CA GLN A 450 -23.10 14.03 8.04
C GLN A 450 -23.97 15.26 7.76
N SER A 451 -23.75 16.38 8.44
CA SER A 451 -24.39 17.66 8.09
C SER A 451 -23.90 18.26 6.77
N HIS A 452 -22.81 17.72 6.21
CA HIS A 452 -22.09 18.23 5.03
C HIS A 452 -21.62 19.69 5.15
N ALA A 453 -21.67 20.29 6.34
CA ALA A 453 -21.28 21.68 6.56
C ALA A 453 -19.83 21.99 6.12
N PHE A 454 -18.94 20.98 6.16
CA PHE A 454 -17.54 21.07 5.77
C PHE A 454 -17.16 20.26 4.51
N TYR A 455 -18.14 19.77 3.75
CA TYR A 455 -17.85 19.15 2.45
C TYR A 455 -17.25 20.19 1.50
N ARG A 456 -16.02 19.95 1.04
CA ARG A 456 -15.20 20.85 0.22
C ARG A 456 -14.42 20.04 -0.83
N PRO A 457 -15.09 19.51 -1.87
CA PRO A 457 -14.42 18.72 -2.91
C PRO A 457 -13.36 19.50 -3.70
N SER A 458 -13.40 20.84 -3.67
CA SER A 458 -12.34 21.71 -4.22
C SER A 458 -10.96 21.47 -3.59
N LEU A 459 -10.90 20.89 -2.38
CA LEU A 459 -9.66 20.46 -1.73
C LEU A 459 -8.95 19.32 -2.46
N LEU A 460 -9.54 18.73 -3.51
CA LEU A 460 -8.85 17.79 -4.41
C LEU A 460 -8.10 18.50 -5.54
N GLY A 461 -8.10 19.84 -5.58
CA GLY A 461 -7.42 20.63 -6.62
C GLY A 461 -8.06 20.50 -8.01
N GLN A 462 -9.36 20.17 -8.08
CA GLN A 462 -10.14 20.33 -9.31
C GLN A 462 -10.77 21.73 -9.36
N PRO A 463 -10.77 22.40 -10.53
CA PRO A 463 -11.33 23.73 -10.69
C PRO A 463 -12.84 23.81 -10.46
#